data_AF-A0A8T6M1P9-F1
#
_entry.id   AF-A0A8T6M1P9-F1
#
_cell.length_a   1.000
_cell.length_b   1.000
_cell.length_c   1.000
_cell.angle_alpha   90.00
_cell.angle_beta   90.00
_cell.angle_gamma   90.00
#
_symmetry.space_group_name_H-M   'P 1'
#
loop_
_entity.id
_entity.type
_entity.pdbx_description
1 polymer ?
#
loop_
_entity_poly.entity_id
_entity_poly.type
_entity_poly.pdbx_seq_one_letter_code
_entity_poly.pdbx_strand_id
1 'polypeptide(L)' 'MEENDLCQECKGTGRVKDKDGTYHCCFKCLVEGKLNQHSRTRDPKIRF' A
#
# COMPACT_ATOMS: atom_id res chain seq x y z
N MET A 1 7.59 -18.81 -1.46
CA MET A 1 7.20 -17.43 -1.10
C MET A 1 5.73 -17.51 -0.73
N GLU A 2 5.43 -17.44 0.56
CA GLU A 2 4.04 -17.56 1.05
C GLU A 2 3.28 -16.28 0.71
N GLU A 3 2.21 -16.40 -0.08
CA GLU A 3 1.36 -15.31 -0.59
C GLU A 3 0.48 -14.63 0.48
N ASN A 4 0.76 -14.83 1.78
CA ASN A 4 -0.14 -14.47 2.89
C ASN A 4 0.29 -13.28 3.77
N ASP A 5 1.39 -12.58 3.48
CA ASP A 5 1.83 -11.42 4.29
C ASP A 5 1.27 -10.07 3.79
N LEU A 6 0.23 -10.08 2.95
CA LEU A 6 -0.41 -8.84 2.51
C LEU A 6 -1.25 -8.26 3.64
N CYS A 7 -0.87 -7.07 4.10
CA CYS A 7 -1.61 -6.33 5.13
C CYS A 7 -3.09 -6.20 4.74
N GLN A 8 -3.99 -6.76 5.55
CA GLN A 8 -5.42 -6.83 5.24
C GLN A 8 -6.11 -5.46 5.10
N GLU A 9 -5.56 -4.43 5.77
CA GLU A 9 -6.11 -3.07 5.74
C GLU A 9 -5.80 -2.34 4.44
N CYS A 10 -4.56 -2.47 3.95
CA CYS A 10 -4.14 -1.79 2.72
C CYS A 10 -4.05 -2.72 1.50
N LYS A 11 -4.27 -4.03 1.68
CA LYS A 11 -4.10 -5.07 0.66
C LYS A 11 -2.74 -4.99 -0.06
N GLY A 12 -1.69 -4.67 0.69
CA GLY A 12 -0.32 -4.50 0.17
C GLY A 12 -0.05 -3.20 -0.59
N THR A 13 -1.01 -2.26 -0.65
CA THR A 13 -0.81 -0.96 -1.32
C THR A 13 -0.10 0.08 -0.45
N GLY A 14 -0.04 -0.14 0.86
CA GLY A 14 0.47 0.82 1.85
C GLY A 14 -0.45 2.02 2.10
N ARG A 15 -1.66 2.03 1.52
CA ARG A 15 -2.65 3.12 1.62
C ARG A 15 -4.02 2.56 1.98
N VAL A 16 -4.76 3.31 2.79
CA VAL A 16 -6.13 2.97 3.20
C VAL A 16 -7.04 4.11 2.79
N LYS A 17 -8.23 3.78 2.32
CA LYS A 17 -9.24 4.78 1.92
C LYS A 17 -10.20 5.00 3.07
N ASP A 18 -10.30 6.25 3.51
CA ASP A 18 -11.24 6.67 4.54
C ASP A 18 -12.66 6.84 3.98
N LYS A 19 -13.65 6.94 4.86
CA LYS A 19 -15.08 7.06 4.48
C LYS A 19 -15.35 8.34 3.69
N ASP A 20 -14.61 9.40 3.99
CA ASP A 20 -14.65 10.69 3.26
C ASP A 20 -13.98 10.62 1.87
N GLY A 21 -13.43 9.46 1.49
CA GLY A 21 -12.76 9.26 0.22
C GLY A 21 -11.28 9.67 0.20
N THR A 22 -10.78 10.23 1.30
CA THR A 22 -9.37 10.59 1.48
C THR A 22 -8.51 9.33 1.62
N TYR A 23 -7.33 9.32 1.01
CA TYR A 23 -6.35 8.24 1.17
C TYR A 23 -5.32 8.63 2.23
N HIS A 24 -5.08 7.74 3.20
CA HIS A 24 -4.02 7.90 4.20
C HIS A 24 -3.07 6.69 4.19
N CYS A 25 -1.87 6.87 4.75
CA CYS A 25 -0.89 5.80 4.86
C CYS A 25 -1.39 4.72 5.83
N CYS A 26 -1.22 3.45 5.47
CA CYS A 26 -1.59 2.33 6.32
C CYS A 26 -0.76 2.36 7.61
N PHE A 27 -1.42 2.62 8.75
CA PHE A 27 -0.75 2.80 10.02
C PHE A 27 -0.04 1.52 10.48
N LYS A 28 -0.64 0.33 10.28
CA LYS A 28 0.03 -0.94 10.58
C LYS A 28 1.31 -1.12 9.78
N CYS A 29 1.26 -0.93 8.45
CA CYS A 29 2.45 -1.02 7.61
C CYS A 29 3.51 0.01 7.98
N LEU A 30 3.08 1.18 8.49
CA LEU A 30 3.98 2.25 8.91
C LEU A 30 4.72 1.86 10.19
N VAL A 31 3.99 1.34 11.18
CA VAL A 31 4.55 0.88 12.47
C VAL A 31 5.46 -0.34 12.27
N GLU A 32 5.09 -1.27 11.39
CA GLU A 32 5.89 -2.47 11.10
C GLU A 32 7.09 -2.19 10.17
N GLY A 33 7.23 -0.97 9.63
CA GLY A 33 8.29 -0.65 8.66
C GLY A 33 8.15 -1.37 7.31
N LYS A 34 7.00 -2.00 7.05
CA LYS A 34 6.67 -2.72 5.80
C LYS A 34 6.17 -1.78 4.68
N LEU A 35 6.11 -0.48 4.95
CA LEU A 35 5.62 0.52 4.00
C LEU A 35 6.68 0.81 2.93
N ASN A 36 6.57 0.11 1.80
CA ASN A 36 7.54 0.22 0.72
C ASN A 36 7.21 1.44 -0.18
N GLN A 37 7.40 2.65 0.38
CA GLN A 37 7.04 3.93 -0.26
C GLN A 37 7.83 4.20 -1.56
N HIS A 38 8.97 3.52 -1.74
CA HIS A 38 9.84 3.62 -2.91
C HIS A 38 9.61 2.52 -3.96
N SER A 39 8.73 1.57 -3.69
CA SER A 39 8.30 0.61 -4.71
C SER A 39 7.45 1.35 -5.73
N ARG A 40 8.05 1.71 -6.88
CA ARG A 40 7.29 2.18 -8.04
C ARG A 40 6.29 1.09 -8.41
N THR A 41 5.02 1.31 -8.11
CA THR A 41 3.95 0.64 -8.86
C THR A 41 4.22 0.94 -10.33
N ARG A 42 4.42 -0.11 -11.15
CA ARG A 42 4.41 0.03 -12.60
C ARG A 42 3.03 0.58 -12.95
N ASP A 43 2.94 1.89 -13.10
CA ASP A 43 1.70 2.53 -13.49
C ASP A 43 1.48 2.16 -14.96
N PRO A 44 0.49 1.33 -15.30
CA PRO A 44 0.31 0.85 -16.67
C PRO A 44 -0.03 1.98 -17.65
N LYS A 45 -0.29 3.19 -17.14
CA LYS A 45 -0.55 4.40 -17.94
C LYS A 45 0.71 5.22 -18.24
N ILE A 46 1.84 4.98 -17.58
CA ILE A 46 3.10 5.66 -17.89
C ILE A 46 3.79 4.85 -19.01
N ARG A 47 3.55 5.25 -20.26
CA ARG A 47 4.33 4.79 -21.41
C ARG A 47 5.66 5.53 -21.40
N PHE A 48 6.76 4.79 -21.24
CA PHE A 48 8.11 5.27 -21.55
C PHE A 48 8.37 5.11 -23.05
#